data_AF-A0A964BYC7-F1
#
_entry.id   AF-A0A964BYC7-F1
#
_cell.length_a   1.000
_cell.length_b   1.000
_cell.length_c   1.000
_cell.angle_alpha   90.00
_cell.angle_beta   90.00
_cell.angle_gamma   90.00
#
_symmetry.space_group_name_H-M   'P 1'
#
loop_
_entity.id
_entity.type
_entity.pdbx_description
1 polymer ?
#
loop_
_entity_poly.entity_id
_entity_poly.type
_entity_poly.pdbx_seq_one_letter_code
_entity_poly.pdbx_strand_id
1 'polypeptide(L)'
;MKHYISRLLALVLVVVIGVAGCTNVPATLTGDYSKDTLALVNSLRTALTLPEGAPEKAAAQAAARTSINDFFAAYRRDPALTKLASFTTMRTALNSLAGHYSSYPNRPVPEKLKKRLESEFQQVEAALTRGA
;
A
#
# COMPACT_ATOMS: atom_id res chain seq x y z
N MET A 1 15.20 -19.83 44.30
CA MET A 1 16.02 -19.47 43.12
C MET A 1 15.33 -19.75 41.78
N LYS A 2 14.65 -20.89 41.59
CA LYS A 2 13.97 -21.25 40.31
C LYS A 2 12.85 -20.28 39.86
N HIS A 3 12.07 -19.71 40.78
CA HIS A 3 10.99 -18.77 40.44
C HIS A 3 11.49 -17.41 39.95
N TYR A 4 12.65 -16.97 40.42
CA TYR A 4 13.25 -15.70 39.98
C TYR A 4 13.79 -15.82 38.55
N ILE A 5 14.39 -16.96 38.21
CA ILE A 5 14.88 -17.25 36.85
C ILE A 5 13.72 -17.33 35.85
N SER A 6 12.61 -17.97 36.24
CA SER A 6 11.40 -18.05 35.39
C SER A 6 10.73 -16.68 35.18
N ARG A 7 10.68 -15.83 36.21
CA ARG A 7 10.15 -14.46 36.10
C ARG A 7 11.07 -13.56 35.27
N LEU A 8 12.38 -13.74 35.36
CA LEU A 8 13.36 -12.99 34.58
C LEU A 8 13.32 -13.41 33.10
N LEU A 9 13.15 -14.71 32.80
CA LEU A 9 12.89 -15.19 31.44
C LEU A 9 11.57 -14.66 30.87
N ALA A 10 10.50 -14.59 31.68
CA ALA A 10 9.23 -14.01 31.24
C ALA A 10 9.35 -12.51 30.93
N LEU A 11 10.09 -11.76 31.75
CA LEU A 11 10.36 -10.34 31.49
C LEU A 11 11.23 -10.14 30.24
N VAL A 12 12.25 -10.97 30.03
CA VAL A 12 13.07 -10.95 28.81
C VAL A 12 12.20 -11.29 27.59
N LEU A 13 11.30 -12.26 27.69
CA LEU A 13 10.38 -12.60 26.59
C LEU A 13 9.44 -11.44 26.25
N VAL A 14 8.89 -10.75 27.25
CA VAL A 14 8.03 -9.56 27.05
C VAL A 14 8.82 -8.42 26.41
N VAL A 15 10.08 -8.21 26.82
CA VAL A 15 10.97 -7.21 26.21
C VAL A 15 11.33 -7.60 24.77
N VAL A 16 11.60 -8.87 24.48
CA VAL A 16 11.91 -9.35 23.11
C VAL A 16 10.69 -9.22 22.20
N ILE A 17 9.48 -9.52 22.67
CA ILE A 17 8.24 -9.31 21.89
C ILE A 17 7.96 -7.81 21.72
N GLY A 18 8.27 -6.98 22.72
CA GLY A 18 8.16 -5.52 22.64
C GLY A 18 9.16 -4.86 21.68
N VAL A 19 10.36 -5.43 21.54
CA VAL A 19 11.44 -4.92 20.64
C VAL A 19 11.34 -5.52 19.23
N ALA A 20 10.78 -6.73 19.08
CA ALA A 20 10.47 -7.34 17.79
C ALA A 20 9.21 -6.76 17.11
N GLY A 21 8.66 -5.66 17.64
CA GLY A 21 7.83 -4.73 16.88
C GLY A 21 8.65 -3.95 15.85
N CYS A 22 9.55 -4.63 15.12
CA CYS A 22 10.25 -4.05 13.99
C CYS A 22 9.22 -3.66 12.95
N THR A 23 9.38 -2.47 12.39
CA THR A 23 8.56 -1.90 11.33
C THR A 23 8.19 -2.95 10.28
N ASN A 24 6.91 -3.36 10.22
CA ASN A 24 6.37 -4.29 9.22
C ASN A 24 6.23 -3.59 7.85
N VAL A 25 7.31 -2.97 7.36
CA VAL A 25 7.38 -2.48 5.98
C VAL A 25 7.64 -3.71 5.11
N PRO A 26 6.73 -4.05 4.18
CA PRO A 26 6.95 -5.12 3.21
C PRO A 26 8.27 -4.90 2.46
N ALA A 27 8.99 -5.96 2.12
CA ALA A 27 10.28 -5.88 1.42
C ALA A 27 10.22 -5.13 0.07
N THR A 28 9.02 -4.94 -0.46
CA THR A 28 8.72 -4.19 -1.69
C THR A 28 8.74 -2.68 -1.52
N LEU A 29 8.80 -2.17 -0.27
CA LEU A 29 8.69 -0.76 0.07
C LEU A 29 9.95 -0.26 0.79
N THR A 30 10.34 0.99 0.53
CA THR A 30 11.54 1.60 1.13
C THR A 30 11.26 2.16 2.53
N GLY A 31 9.98 2.41 2.86
CA GLY A 31 9.54 3.06 4.09
C GLY A 31 9.48 4.59 3.98
N ASP A 32 9.96 5.18 2.87
CA ASP A 32 9.75 6.58 2.54
C ASP A 32 8.39 6.74 1.86
N TYR A 33 7.41 7.23 2.61
CA TYR A 33 6.04 7.39 2.16
C TYR A 33 5.92 8.12 0.81
N SER A 34 6.67 9.19 0.62
CA SER A 34 6.59 10.00 -0.60
C SER A 34 7.14 9.23 -1.81
N LYS A 35 8.33 8.63 -1.65
CA LYS A 35 8.94 7.82 -2.73
C LYS A 35 8.09 6.60 -3.07
N ASP A 36 7.63 5.89 -2.05
CA ASP A 36 6.85 4.66 -2.23
C ASP A 36 5.46 4.95 -2.84
N THR A 37 4.83 6.08 -2.47
CA THR A 37 3.56 6.50 -3.08
C THR A 37 3.75 6.83 -4.57
N LEU A 38 4.80 7.58 -4.92
CA LEU A 38 5.10 7.90 -6.33
C LEU A 38 5.43 6.65 -7.15
N ALA A 39 6.23 5.74 -6.60
CA ALA A 39 6.54 4.46 -7.25
C ALA A 39 5.28 3.62 -7.49
N LEU A 40 4.39 3.56 -6.50
CA LEU A 40 3.12 2.85 -6.62
C LEU A 40 2.21 3.47 -7.67
N VAL A 41 2.05 4.80 -7.69
CA VAL A 41 1.27 5.51 -8.71
C VAL A 41 1.77 5.16 -10.11
N ASN A 42 3.09 5.24 -10.34
CA ASN A 42 3.69 4.93 -11.64
C ASN A 42 3.49 3.47 -12.05
N SER A 43 3.63 2.53 -11.10
CA SER A 43 3.38 1.10 -11.35
C SER A 43 1.91 0.86 -11.74
N LEU A 44 0.96 1.45 -11.02
CA LEU A 44 -0.47 1.29 -11.30
C LEU A 44 -0.86 1.94 -12.63
N ARG A 45 -0.33 3.12 -12.95
CA ARG A 45 -0.53 3.79 -14.25
C ARG A 45 -0.05 2.88 -15.39
N THR A 46 1.14 2.32 -15.26
CA THR A 46 1.69 1.35 -16.24
C THR A 46 0.78 0.13 -16.39
N ALA A 47 0.34 -0.47 -15.28
CA ALA A 47 -0.55 -1.62 -15.30
C ALA A 47 -1.92 -1.32 -15.96
N LEU A 48 -2.43 -0.09 -15.81
CA LEU A 48 -3.69 0.34 -16.43
C LEU A 48 -3.56 0.62 -17.94
N THR A 49 -2.36 0.93 -18.43
CA THR A 49 -2.09 1.15 -19.87
C THR A 49 -1.88 -0.14 -20.67
N LEU A 50 -1.77 -1.29 -20.01
CA LEU A 50 -1.57 -2.57 -20.70
C LEU A 50 -2.75 -2.91 -21.64
N PRO A 51 -2.47 -3.43 -22.86
CA PRO A 51 -3.50 -3.80 -23.82
C PRO A 51 -4.55 -4.76 -23.24
N GLU A 52 -5.78 -4.64 -23.71
CA GLU A 52 -6.83 -5.60 -23.36
C GLU A 52 -6.52 -6.96 -24.01
N GLY A 53 -6.56 -8.04 -23.23
CA GLY A 53 -6.24 -9.38 -23.72
C GLY A 53 -4.76 -9.79 -23.63
N ALA A 54 -3.87 -8.91 -23.16
CA ALA A 54 -2.47 -9.27 -22.93
C ALA A 54 -2.35 -10.36 -21.84
N PRO A 55 -1.55 -11.42 -22.04
CA PRO A 55 -1.42 -12.53 -21.08
C PRO A 55 -0.84 -12.06 -19.74
N GLU A 56 0.02 -11.05 -19.78
CA GLU A 56 0.64 -10.40 -18.62
C GLU A 56 -0.32 -9.55 -17.78
N LYS A 57 -1.55 -9.29 -18.25
CA LYS A 57 -2.52 -8.45 -17.52
C LYS A 57 -2.98 -9.09 -16.22
N ALA A 58 -3.18 -10.41 -16.20
CA ALA A 58 -3.54 -11.13 -14.97
C ALA A 58 -2.42 -11.03 -13.92
N ALA A 59 -1.17 -11.17 -14.37
CA ALA A 59 0.00 -11.01 -13.50
C ALA A 59 0.12 -9.56 -12.99
N ALA A 60 -0.09 -8.56 -13.86
CA ALA A 60 -0.07 -7.16 -13.49
C ALA A 60 -1.18 -6.80 -12.47
N GLN A 61 -2.38 -7.36 -12.62
CA GLN A 61 -3.47 -7.19 -11.65
C GLN A 61 -3.14 -7.85 -10.30
N ALA A 62 -2.55 -9.04 -10.31
CA ALA A 62 -2.13 -9.72 -9.09
C ALA A 62 -1.04 -8.91 -8.37
N ALA A 63 -0.03 -8.43 -9.11
CA ALA A 63 1.01 -7.55 -8.59
C ALA A 63 0.40 -6.26 -8.00
N ALA A 64 -0.55 -5.62 -8.71
CA ALA A 64 -1.23 -4.43 -8.21
C ALA A 64 -1.97 -4.68 -6.89
N ARG A 65 -2.67 -5.82 -6.74
CA ARG A 65 -3.31 -6.19 -5.47
C ARG A 65 -2.30 -6.34 -4.34
N THR A 66 -1.18 -6.98 -4.61
CA THR A 66 -0.09 -7.13 -3.63
C THR A 66 0.44 -5.76 -3.22
N SER A 67 0.79 -4.90 -4.18
CA SER A 67 1.32 -3.56 -3.88
C SER A 67 0.32 -2.68 -3.12
N ILE A 68 -1.00 -2.81 -3.38
CA ILE A 68 -2.05 -2.15 -2.60
C ILE A 68 -2.05 -2.61 -1.15
N ASN A 69 -1.99 -3.93 -0.93
CA ASN A 69 -1.96 -4.50 0.41
C ASN A 69 -0.70 -4.08 1.16
N ASP A 70 0.45 -4.12 0.49
CA ASP A 70 1.74 -3.74 1.04
C ASP A 70 1.75 -2.26 1.47
N PHE A 71 1.24 -1.37 0.60
CA PHE A 71 1.11 0.05 0.90
C PHE A 71 0.26 0.30 2.15
N PHE A 72 -0.91 -0.35 2.23
CA PHE A 72 -1.76 -0.20 3.41
C PHE A 72 -1.14 -0.84 4.65
N ALA A 73 -0.45 -1.97 4.52
CA ALA A 73 0.25 -2.60 5.64
C ALA A 73 1.31 -1.68 6.25
N ALA A 74 2.08 -0.99 5.40
CA ALA A 74 3.12 -0.05 5.83
C ALA A 74 2.55 1.25 6.41
N TYR A 75 1.61 1.91 5.72
CA TYR A 75 1.31 3.32 5.98
C TYR A 75 -0.02 3.59 6.71
N ARG A 76 -0.96 2.63 6.76
CA ARG A 76 -2.31 2.90 7.32
C ARG A 76 -2.34 3.13 8.83
N ARG A 77 -1.30 2.70 9.54
CA ARG A 77 -1.24 2.74 11.01
C ARG A 77 -0.66 4.05 11.53
N ASP A 78 -0.05 4.86 10.66
CA ASP A 78 0.55 6.13 11.05
C ASP A 78 -0.51 7.25 11.05
N PRO A 79 -0.83 7.84 12.23
CA PRO A 79 -1.82 8.92 12.33
C PRO A 79 -1.35 10.23 11.68
N ALA A 80 -0.05 10.45 11.47
CA ALA A 80 0.45 11.61 10.75
C ALA A 80 0.16 11.47 9.26
N LEU A 81 0.47 10.30 8.68
CA LEU A 81 0.24 10.03 7.26
C LEU A 81 -1.25 9.97 6.91
N THR A 82 -2.07 9.34 7.75
CA THR A 82 -3.51 9.14 7.46
C THR A 82 -4.33 10.44 7.39
N LYS A 83 -3.79 11.55 7.90
CA LYS A 83 -4.40 12.89 7.80
C LYS A 83 -4.00 13.64 6.54
N LEU A 84 -2.97 13.18 5.83
CA LEU A 84 -2.50 13.82 4.61
C LEU A 84 -3.54 13.73 3.50
N ALA A 85 -3.69 14.81 2.75
CA ALA A 85 -4.52 14.82 1.55
C ALA A 85 -4.02 13.78 0.53
N SER A 86 -2.71 13.64 0.37
CA SER A 86 -2.09 12.61 -0.48
C SER A 86 -2.53 11.21 -0.07
N PHE A 87 -2.54 10.90 1.22
CA PHE A 87 -2.90 9.56 1.71
C PHE A 87 -4.39 9.28 1.55
N THR A 88 -5.23 10.24 1.91
CA THR A 88 -6.69 10.06 1.84
C THR A 88 -7.19 9.93 0.40
N THR A 89 -6.64 10.70 -0.53
CA THR A 89 -6.91 10.57 -1.97
C THR A 89 -6.38 9.23 -2.50
N MET A 90 -5.13 8.88 -2.17
CA MET A 90 -4.55 7.60 -2.60
C MET A 90 -5.37 6.40 -2.10
N ARG A 91 -5.79 6.41 -0.83
CA ARG A 91 -6.67 5.38 -0.27
C ARG A 91 -7.96 5.22 -1.05
N THR A 92 -8.57 6.32 -1.51
CA THR A 92 -9.80 6.29 -2.31
C THR A 92 -9.57 5.64 -3.66
N ALA A 93 -8.47 5.98 -4.32
CA ALA A 93 -8.05 5.38 -5.58
C ALA A 93 -7.80 3.86 -5.43
N LEU A 94 -7.00 3.49 -4.44
CA LEU A 94 -6.63 2.09 -4.19
C LEU A 94 -7.85 1.24 -3.82
N ASN A 95 -8.75 1.74 -2.97
CA ASN A 95 -9.97 1.02 -2.61
C ASN A 95 -10.89 0.81 -3.82
N SER A 96 -10.99 1.82 -4.69
CA SER A 96 -11.76 1.72 -5.93
C SER A 96 -11.21 0.66 -6.89
N LEU A 97 -9.89 0.63 -7.04
CA LEU A 97 -9.20 -0.33 -7.90
C LEU A 97 -9.27 -1.75 -7.34
N ALA A 98 -9.01 -1.92 -6.04
CA ALA A 98 -9.12 -3.20 -5.34
C ALA A 98 -10.55 -3.75 -5.40
N GLY A 99 -11.56 -2.89 -5.22
CA GLY A 99 -12.97 -3.25 -5.35
C GLY A 99 -13.31 -3.76 -6.76
N HIS A 100 -12.84 -3.07 -7.81
CA HIS A 100 -13.03 -3.55 -9.18
C HIS A 100 -12.39 -4.92 -9.41
N TYR A 101 -11.15 -5.10 -8.98
CA TYR A 101 -10.45 -6.37 -9.14
C TYR A 101 -11.10 -7.51 -8.35
N SER A 102 -11.65 -7.24 -7.17
CA SER A 102 -12.38 -8.24 -6.38
C SER A 102 -13.69 -8.65 -7.04
N SER A 103 -14.47 -7.68 -7.51
CA SER A 103 -15.81 -7.93 -8.08
C SER A 103 -15.77 -8.47 -9.51
N TYR A 104 -14.77 -8.04 -10.29
CA TYR A 104 -14.68 -8.32 -11.72
C TYR A 104 -13.26 -8.72 -12.14
N PRO A 105 -12.72 -9.86 -11.65
CA PRO A 105 -11.34 -10.27 -11.91
C PRO A 105 -11.04 -10.49 -13.39
N ASN A 106 -12.03 -10.95 -14.17
CA ASN A 106 -11.87 -11.24 -15.60
C ASN A 106 -12.33 -10.09 -16.50
N ARG A 107 -12.67 -8.91 -15.95
CA ARG A 107 -13.11 -7.76 -16.75
C ARG A 107 -12.07 -6.64 -16.73
N PRO A 108 -11.89 -5.93 -17.86
CA PRO A 108 -11.05 -4.75 -17.87
C PRO A 108 -11.62 -3.66 -16.94
N VAL A 109 -10.72 -2.81 -16.45
CA VAL A 109 -11.08 -1.62 -15.67
C VAL A 109 -11.87 -0.67 -16.59
N PRO A 110 -13.09 -0.24 -16.23
CA PRO A 110 -13.88 0.66 -17.07
C PRO A 110 -13.16 1.98 -17.33
N GLU A 111 -13.31 2.55 -18.53
CA GLU A 111 -12.68 3.83 -18.91
C GLU A 111 -13.01 4.98 -17.96
N LYS A 112 -14.26 5.03 -17.46
CA LYS A 112 -14.67 6.02 -16.45
C LYS A 112 -13.87 5.88 -15.15
N LEU A 113 -13.58 4.64 -14.72
CA LEU A 113 -12.77 4.38 -13.55
C LEU A 113 -11.31 4.73 -13.80
N LYS A 114 -10.75 4.39 -14.97
CA LYS A 114 -9.37 4.78 -15.35
C LYS A 114 -9.19 6.31 -15.30
N LYS A 115 -10.10 7.07 -15.90
CA LYS A 115 -10.04 8.54 -15.89
C LYS A 115 -10.10 9.12 -14.48
N ARG A 116 -10.94 8.56 -13.61
CA ARG A 116 -11.03 8.98 -12.21
C ARG A 116 -9.73 8.68 -11.46
N LEU A 117 -9.20 7.46 -11.60
CA LEU A 117 -7.93 7.07 -10.99
C LEU A 117 -6.78 7.97 -11.44
N GLU A 118 -6.72 8.31 -12.73
CA GLU A 118 -5.70 9.22 -13.25
C GLU A 118 -5.79 10.62 -12.61
N SER A 119 -7.00 11.16 -12.45
CA SER A 119 -7.18 12.44 -11.74
C SER A 119 -6.79 12.35 -10.26
N GLU A 120 -7.12 11.25 -9.58
CA GLU A 120 -6.73 11.01 -8.20
C GLU A 120 -5.20 10.89 -8.06
N PHE A 121 -4.53 10.20 -9.00
CA PHE A 121 -3.08 10.09 -9.04
C PHE A 121 -2.40 11.45 -9.23
N GLN A 122 -2.89 12.29 -10.13
CA GLN A 122 -2.37 13.65 -10.32
C GLN A 122 -2.54 14.51 -9.06
N GLN A 123 -3.66 14.37 -8.36
CA GLN A 123 -3.87 15.06 -7.08
C GLN A 123 -2.90 14.59 -6.00
N VAL A 124 -2.61 13.29 -5.95
CA VAL A 124 -1.62 12.71 -5.03
C VAL A 124 -0.22 13.24 -5.34
N GLU A 125 0.21 13.20 -6.59
CA GLU A 125 1.52 13.74 -7.04
C GLU A 125 1.66 15.23 -6.68
N ALA A 126 0.63 16.03 -6.95
CA ALA A 126 0.61 17.45 -6.60
C ALA A 126 0.64 17.69 -5.09
N ALA A 127 -0.04 16.86 -4.30
CA ALA A 127 -0.02 16.94 -2.84
C ALA A 127 1.37 16.59 -2.27
N LEU A 128 2.02 15.54 -2.78
CA LEU A 128 3.36 15.15 -2.36
C LEU A 128 4.41 16.21 -2.72
N THR A 129 4.28 16.85 -3.88
CA THR A 129 5.21 17.90 -4.34
C THR A 129 5.14 19.16 -3.48
N ARG A 130 3.99 19.47 -2.89
CA ARG A 130 3.78 20.64 -2.02
C ARG A 130 4.35 20.47 -0.61
N GLY A 131 4.91 19.31 -0.29
CA GLY A 131 5.36 18.94 1.05
C GLY A 131 4.21 18.32 1.83
N ALA A 132 4.31 17.01 2.06
CA ALA A 132 3.47 16.25 2.97
C ALA A 132 3.63 16.76 4.41
#